data_AF-V5H6A5-F1
#
_entry.id   AF-V5H6A5-F1
#
_cell.length_a   1.000
_cell.length_b   1.000
_cell.length_c   1.000
_cell.angle_alpha   90.00
_cell.angle_beta   90.00
_cell.angle_gamma   90.00
#
_symmetry.space_group_name_H-M   'P 1'
#
loop_
_entity.id
_entity.type
_entity.pdbx_description
1 polymer ?
#
loop_
_entity_poly.entity_id
_entity_poly.type
_entity_poly.pdbx_seq_one_letter_code
_entity_poly.pdbx_strand_id
1 'polypeptide(L)'
;MNTPLKDKIMASILSGRNTEAQLISLYRKLEPGKFSPSDHNDIVRALEKQLRDRFPRAANRVFGAKDKDVVESLELFVALLDFDPTTNKLGNHVKTGGGRIRGECYIQNYISYKNQQGQKVELLLEQKTFESELMAYVYDRSSKGAEVSITSYTFAEIDEAKQHYNRVLQCYCDKN
;
A
#
# COMPACT_ATOMS: atom_id res chain seq x y z
N MET A 1 -24.96 -33.44 -7.93
CA MET A 1 -23.52 -33.29 -7.62
C MET A 1 -23.38 -32.46 -6.36
N ASN A 2 -22.62 -32.92 -5.36
CA ASN A 2 -22.35 -32.12 -4.16
C ASN A 2 -21.41 -30.97 -4.53
N THR A 3 -21.87 -29.72 -4.35
CA THR A 3 -21.01 -28.54 -4.50
C THR A 3 -19.82 -28.64 -3.55
N PRO A 4 -18.57 -28.46 -4.03
CA PRO A 4 -17.38 -28.43 -3.20
C PRO A 4 -17.52 -27.46 -2.02
N LEU A 5 -16.90 -27.79 -0.89
CA LEU A 5 -16.98 -26.97 0.33
C LEU A 5 -16.47 -25.54 0.09
N LYS A 6 -15.39 -25.39 -0.70
CA LYS A 6 -14.86 -24.09 -1.13
C LYS A 6 -15.95 -23.24 -1.75
N ASP A 7 -16.65 -23.76 -2.75
CA ASP A 7 -17.64 -23.00 -3.53
C ASP A 7 -18.83 -22.58 -2.67
N LYS A 8 -19.24 -23.41 -1.71
CA LYS A 8 -20.29 -23.03 -0.73
C LYS A 8 -19.85 -21.88 0.15
N ILE A 9 -18.60 -21.90 0.63
CA ILE A 9 -18.03 -20.83 1.46
C ILE A 9 -17.90 -19.54 0.64
N MET A 10 -17.34 -19.64 -0.56
CA MET A 10 -17.19 -18.50 -1.47
C MET A 10 -18.54 -17.89 -1.83
N ALA A 11 -19.54 -18.70 -2.19
CA ALA A 11 -20.89 -18.21 -2.47
C ALA A 11 -21.51 -17.48 -1.26
N SER A 12 -21.28 -18.00 -0.04
CA SER A 12 -21.72 -17.32 1.18
C SER A 12 -21.05 -15.95 1.34
N ILE A 13 -19.73 -15.87 1.24
CA ILE A 13 -18.96 -14.62 1.36
C ILE A 13 -19.43 -13.61 0.31
N LEU A 14 -19.41 -14.02 -0.96
CA LEU A 14 -19.76 -13.18 -2.11
C LEU A 14 -21.23 -12.74 -2.12
N SER A 15 -22.12 -13.42 -1.38
CA SER A 15 -23.52 -12.98 -1.25
C SER A 15 -23.69 -11.59 -0.64
N GLY A 16 -22.69 -11.08 0.08
CA GLY A 16 -22.80 -9.78 0.76
C GLY A 16 -23.62 -9.81 2.06
N ARG A 17 -24.18 -10.96 2.46
CA ARG A 17 -25.21 -11.02 3.52
C ARG A 17 -24.69 -11.38 4.90
N ASN A 18 -23.47 -11.88 5.01
CA ASN A 18 -22.90 -12.27 6.30
C ASN A 18 -22.74 -11.05 7.23
N THR A 19 -23.01 -11.25 8.52
CA THR A 19 -22.71 -10.29 9.58
C THR A 19 -21.22 -10.26 9.90
N GLU A 20 -20.75 -9.21 10.60
CA GLU A 20 -19.36 -9.14 11.11
C GLU A 20 -18.97 -10.43 11.86
N ALA A 21 -19.81 -10.88 12.79
CA ALA A 21 -19.55 -12.07 13.60
C ALA A 21 -19.46 -13.35 12.75
N GLN A 22 -20.30 -13.49 11.72
CA GLN A 22 -20.25 -14.62 10.79
C GLN A 22 -18.95 -14.63 9.98
N LEU A 23 -18.50 -13.48 9.47
CA LEU A 23 -17.25 -13.38 8.71
C LEU A 23 -16.02 -13.67 9.58
N ILE A 24 -15.98 -13.12 10.79
CA ILE A 24 -14.90 -13.40 11.74
C ILE A 24 -14.91 -14.88 12.15
N SER A 25 -16.09 -15.45 12.41
CA SER A 25 -16.20 -16.88 12.73
C SER A 25 -15.76 -17.76 11.57
N LEU A 26 -16.03 -17.38 10.32
CA LEU A 26 -15.57 -18.12 9.14
C LEU A 26 -14.05 -18.07 9.05
N TYR A 27 -13.46 -16.88 9.15
CA TYR A 27 -12.00 -16.69 9.13
C TYR A 27 -11.29 -17.55 10.20
N ARG A 28 -11.78 -17.52 11.45
CA ARG A 28 -11.20 -18.30 12.56
C ARG A 28 -11.29 -19.82 12.39
N LYS A 29 -12.25 -20.30 11.58
CA LYS A 29 -12.46 -21.72 11.31
C LYS A 29 -11.72 -22.21 10.06
N LEU A 30 -10.98 -21.34 9.39
CA LEU A 30 -10.06 -21.75 8.33
C LEU A 30 -8.86 -22.45 8.97
N GLU A 31 -8.94 -23.77 9.02
CA GLU A 31 -7.88 -24.62 9.54
C GLU A 31 -6.75 -24.75 8.50
N PRO A 32 -5.47 -24.65 8.90
CA PRO A 32 -4.36 -25.02 8.04
C PRO A 32 -4.53 -26.44 7.49
N GLY A 33 -4.32 -26.62 6.18
CA GLY A 33 -4.39 -27.93 5.52
C GLY A 33 -5.80 -28.39 5.11
N LYS A 34 -6.87 -27.67 5.49
CA LYS A 34 -8.25 -27.97 5.06
C LYS A 34 -8.52 -27.63 3.59
N PHE A 35 -7.78 -26.68 3.07
CA PHE A 35 -7.85 -26.19 1.70
C PHE A 35 -6.45 -26.21 1.09
N SER A 36 -6.35 -26.26 -0.24
CA SER A 36 -5.07 -26.00 -0.89
C SER A 36 -4.59 -24.58 -0.53
N PRO A 37 -3.28 -24.29 -0.59
CA PRO A 37 -2.78 -22.94 -0.33
C PRO A 37 -3.45 -21.87 -1.19
N SER A 38 -3.72 -22.18 -2.47
CA SER A 38 -4.44 -21.28 -3.38
C SER A 38 -5.87 -21.05 -2.92
N ASP A 39 -6.61 -22.12 -2.60
CA ASP A 39 -8.01 -22.00 -2.16
C ASP A 39 -8.13 -21.26 -0.83
N HIS A 40 -7.20 -21.53 0.09
CA HIS A 40 -7.12 -20.83 1.36
C HIS A 40 -6.92 -19.32 1.13
N ASN A 41 -5.99 -18.96 0.26
CA ASN A 41 -5.73 -17.55 -0.08
C ASN A 41 -6.94 -16.90 -0.75
N ASP A 42 -7.63 -17.59 -1.66
CA ASP A 42 -8.86 -17.07 -2.29
C ASP A 42 -9.94 -16.75 -1.25
N ILE A 43 -10.18 -17.66 -0.30
CA ILE A 43 -11.19 -17.50 0.74
C ILE A 43 -10.81 -16.35 1.68
N VAL A 44 -9.55 -16.30 2.12
CA VAL A 44 -9.06 -15.22 3.00
C VAL A 44 -9.18 -13.86 2.30
N ARG A 45 -8.80 -13.77 1.03
CA ARG A 45 -8.91 -12.54 0.23
C ARG A 45 -10.37 -12.09 0.11
N ALA A 46 -11.29 -13.00 -0.15
CA ALA A 46 -12.72 -12.68 -0.24
C ALA A 46 -13.30 -12.22 1.11
N LEU A 47 -12.90 -12.87 2.22
CA LEU A 47 -13.28 -12.47 3.57
C LEU A 47 -12.74 -11.08 3.92
N GLU A 48 -11.46 -10.83 3.63
CA GLU A 48 -10.85 -9.54 3.87
C GLU A 48 -11.56 -8.45 3.09
N LYS A 49 -11.76 -8.63 1.78
CA LYS A 49 -12.48 -7.66 0.94
C LYS A 49 -13.83 -7.29 1.55
N GLN A 50 -14.64 -8.29 1.90
CA GLN A 50 -15.97 -8.05 2.45
C GLN A 50 -15.91 -7.36 3.82
N LEU A 51 -14.95 -7.73 4.68
CA LEU A 51 -14.75 -7.08 5.97
C LEU A 51 -14.27 -5.63 5.80
N ARG A 52 -13.35 -5.35 4.87
CA ARG A 52 -12.86 -3.99 4.58
C ARG A 52 -13.99 -3.09 4.06
N ASP A 53 -14.83 -3.62 3.17
CA ASP A 53 -15.93 -2.88 2.55
C ASP A 53 -17.04 -2.52 3.56
N ARG A 54 -17.38 -3.46 4.47
CA ARG A 54 -18.58 -3.31 5.33
C ARG A 54 -18.28 -3.07 6.81
N PHE A 55 -17.14 -3.55 7.29
CA PHE A 55 -16.78 -3.56 8.71
C PHE A 55 -15.31 -3.15 8.91
N PRO A 56 -14.88 -1.95 8.48
CA PRO A 56 -13.46 -1.57 8.42
C PRO A 56 -12.73 -1.63 9.77
N ARG A 57 -13.42 -1.31 10.88
CA ARG A 57 -12.86 -1.45 12.24
C ARG A 57 -12.57 -2.91 12.59
N ALA A 58 -13.44 -3.82 12.17
CA ALA A 58 -13.26 -5.25 12.38
C ALA A 58 -12.15 -5.80 11.48
N ALA A 59 -12.11 -5.38 10.21
CA ALA A 59 -11.04 -5.72 9.29
C ALA A 59 -9.66 -5.32 9.84
N ASN A 60 -9.53 -4.10 10.38
CA ASN A 60 -8.28 -3.64 11.00
C ASN A 60 -7.87 -4.50 12.21
N ARG A 61 -8.83 -5.02 12.98
CA ARG A 61 -8.55 -5.90 14.12
C ARG A 61 -8.08 -7.28 13.70
N VAL A 62 -8.61 -7.79 12.58
CA VAL A 62 -8.34 -9.15 12.08
C VAL A 62 -7.10 -9.19 11.21
N PHE A 63 -6.96 -8.25 10.28
CA PHE A 63 -5.92 -8.23 9.25
C PHE A 63 -4.88 -7.11 9.45
N GLY A 64 -5.03 -6.27 10.47
CA GLY A 64 -4.19 -5.09 10.65
C GLY A 64 -4.57 -3.93 9.72
N ALA A 65 -3.82 -2.83 9.80
CA ALA A 65 -3.99 -1.71 8.88
C ALA A 65 -3.69 -2.15 7.44
N LYS A 66 -4.51 -1.74 6.48
CA LYS A 66 -4.39 -2.18 5.08
C LYS A 66 -3.11 -1.71 4.38
N ASP A 67 -2.49 -0.65 4.90
CA ASP A 67 -1.25 -0.06 4.41
C ASP A 67 -0.04 -0.39 5.30
N LYS A 68 -0.18 -1.32 6.25
CA LYS A 68 0.88 -1.67 7.20
C LYS A 68 2.19 -2.04 6.47
N ASP A 69 2.13 -3.01 5.57
CA ASP A 69 3.31 -3.51 4.85
C ASP A 69 3.93 -2.43 3.95
N VAL A 70 3.10 -1.52 3.41
CA VAL A 70 3.52 -0.38 2.59
C VAL A 70 4.26 0.66 3.44
N VAL A 71 3.73 0.97 4.62
CA VAL A 71 4.38 1.88 5.58
C VAL A 71 5.70 1.29 6.05
N GLU A 72 5.73 0.03 6.48
CA GLU A 72 6.96 -0.63 6.95
C GLU A 72 8.04 -0.68 5.85
N SER A 73 7.66 -0.98 4.61
CA SER A 73 8.59 -0.99 3.46
C SER A 73 9.20 0.40 3.20
N LEU A 74 8.40 1.46 3.27
CA LEU A 74 8.86 2.83 3.08
C LEU A 74 9.70 3.34 4.27
N GLU A 75 9.34 2.99 5.50
CA GLU A 75 10.12 3.33 6.70
C GLU A 75 11.50 2.67 6.68
N LEU A 76 11.56 1.38 6.31
CA LEU A 76 12.82 0.67 6.11
C LEU A 76 13.66 1.34 5.03
N PHE A 77 13.05 1.72 3.91
CA PHE A 77 13.77 2.39 2.85
C PHE A 77 14.34 3.75 3.31
N VAL A 78 13.56 4.57 4.02
CA VAL A 78 14.04 5.85 4.56
C VAL A 78 15.23 5.65 5.50
N ALA A 79 15.20 4.62 6.35
CA ALA A 79 16.30 4.31 7.26
C ALA A 79 17.60 3.90 6.56
N LEU A 80 17.52 3.49 5.29
CA LEU A 80 18.67 3.08 4.46
C LEU A 80 19.18 4.20 3.54
N LEU A 81 18.50 5.35 3.47
CA LEU A 81 18.94 6.48 2.65
C LEU A 81 20.15 7.16 3.29
N ASP A 82 21.15 7.46 2.47
CA ASP A 82 22.37 8.16 2.89
C ASP A 82 22.28 9.66 2.54
N PHE A 83 21.79 10.48 3.46
CA PHE A 83 21.75 11.95 3.33
C PHE A 83 21.61 12.63 4.69
N ASP A 84 21.91 13.93 4.77
CA ASP A 84 21.63 14.72 5.98
C ASP A 84 20.12 14.98 6.13
N PRO A 85 19.44 14.37 7.12
CA PRO A 85 18.00 14.50 7.31
C PRO A 85 17.55 15.92 7.65
N THR A 86 18.45 16.79 8.13
CA THR A 86 18.14 18.18 8.47
C THR A 86 17.91 19.06 7.23
N THR A 87 18.38 18.61 6.06
CA THR A 87 18.21 19.33 4.79
C THR A 87 16.80 19.19 4.20
N ASN A 88 16.00 18.22 4.69
CA ASN A 88 14.66 17.96 4.17
C ASN A 88 13.59 18.85 4.83
N LYS A 89 13.02 19.78 4.05
CA LYS A 89 11.96 20.69 4.51
C LYS A 89 10.60 20.03 4.75
N LEU A 90 10.42 18.77 4.33
CA LEU A 90 9.15 18.04 4.44
C LEU A 90 9.16 16.99 5.55
N GLY A 91 10.29 16.80 6.24
CA GLY A 91 10.46 15.74 7.24
C GLY A 91 10.65 14.34 6.65
N ASN A 92 11.27 13.46 7.44
CA ASN A 92 11.80 12.16 7.01
C ASN A 92 10.94 10.98 7.49
N HIS A 93 9.63 11.09 7.35
CA HIS A 93 8.68 10.05 7.73
C HIS A 93 7.72 9.73 6.58
N VAL A 94 7.12 8.55 6.64
CA VAL A 94 6.06 8.13 5.72
C VAL A 94 4.80 8.94 5.96
N LYS A 95 4.20 9.41 4.88
CA LYS A 95 2.99 10.25 4.91
C LYS A 95 1.85 9.51 4.23
N THR A 96 0.65 9.62 4.79
CA THR A 96 -0.58 9.21 4.11
C THR A 96 -0.97 10.25 3.07
N GLY A 97 -1.24 9.80 1.84
CA GLY A 97 -1.64 10.62 0.72
C GLY A 97 -3.07 11.15 0.84
N GLY A 98 -3.32 12.33 0.25
CA GLY A 98 -4.62 12.99 0.30
C GLY A 98 -5.74 12.19 -0.37
N GLY A 99 -5.45 11.42 -1.42
CA GLY A 99 -6.41 10.52 -2.07
C GLY A 99 -6.87 9.41 -1.14
N ARG A 100 -5.98 8.87 -0.29
CA ARG A 100 -6.36 7.91 0.76
C ARG A 100 -7.27 8.54 1.81
N ILE A 101 -7.00 9.80 2.21
CA ILE A 101 -7.81 10.55 3.18
C ILE A 101 -9.20 10.87 2.61
N ARG A 102 -9.27 11.25 1.34
CA ARG A 102 -10.53 11.54 0.62
C ARG A 102 -11.30 10.29 0.20
N GLY A 103 -10.73 9.10 0.38
CA GLY A 103 -11.37 7.83 0.00
C GLY A 103 -11.30 7.51 -1.50
N GLU A 104 -10.46 8.21 -2.26
CA GLU A 104 -10.23 8.02 -3.70
C GLU A 104 -9.33 6.82 -4.02
N CYS A 105 -8.54 6.38 -3.04
CA CYS A 105 -7.61 5.26 -3.19
C CYS A 105 -7.67 4.33 -1.98
N TYR A 106 -7.48 3.04 -2.23
CA TYR A 106 -7.41 2.02 -1.19
C TYR A 106 -6.13 2.15 -0.35
N ILE A 107 -4.97 2.34 -1.00
CA ILE A 107 -3.69 2.67 -0.36
C ILE A 107 -3.10 3.90 -1.05
N GLN A 108 -2.52 4.82 -0.27
CA GLN A 108 -1.74 5.93 -0.81
C GLN A 108 -0.79 6.40 0.30
N ASN A 109 0.48 6.01 0.22
CA ASN A 109 1.49 6.34 1.22
C ASN A 109 2.78 6.71 0.50
N TYR A 110 3.50 7.72 0.99
CA TYR A 110 4.64 8.25 0.28
C TYR A 110 5.72 8.78 1.22
N ILE A 111 6.93 8.87 0.69
CA ILE A 111 8.05 9.61 1.29
C ILE A 111 8.45 10.73 0.35
N SER A 112 8.94 11.83 0.88
CA SER A 112 9.31 12.99 0.07
C SER A 112 10.46 13.77 0.67
N TYR A 113 11.30 14.29 -0.22
CA TYR A 113 12.39 15.19 0.08
C TYR A 113 12.18 16.52 -0.61
N LYS A 114 12.55 17.62 0.06
CA LYS A 114 12.62 18.95 -0.56
C LYS A 114 13.78 19.76 0.04
N ASN A 115 14.67 20.25 -0.82
CA ASN A 115 15.78 21.11 -0.40
C ASN A 115 15.38 22.60 -0.31
N GLN A 116 16.35 23.46 0.01
CA GLN A 116 16.13 24.90 0.21
C GLN A 116 15.78 25.64 -1.09
N GLN A 117 16.33 25.19 -2.22
CA GLN A 117 16.10 25.70 -3.57
C GLN A 117 14.72 25.27 -4.12
N GLY A 118 14.01 24.40 -3.39
CA GLY A 118 12.65 23.98 -3.71
C GLY A 118 12.56 22.83 -4.71
N GLN A 119 13.67 22.16 -4.98
CA GLN A 119 13.71 20.89 -5.70
C GLN A 119 13.07 19.81 -4.83
N LYS A 120 12.27 18.93 -5.42
CA LYS A 120 11.49 17.93 -4.70
C LYS A 120 11.56 16.59 -5.41
N VAL A 121 11.78 15.53 -4.64
CA VAL A 121 11.54 14.16 -5.09
C VAL A 121 10.56 13.47 -4.12
N GLU A 122 9.65 12.68 -4.66
CA GLU A 122 8.67 11.89 -3.90
C GLU A 122 8.57 10.48 -4.46
N LEU A 123 8.57 9.49 -3.58
CA LEU A 123 8.23 8.10 -3.91
C LEU A 123 6.87 7.80 -3.29
N LEU A 124 5.87 7.62 -4.14
CA LEU A 124 4.49 7.32 -3.78
C LEU A 124 4.17 5.87 -4.10
N LEU A 125 3.59 5.16 -3.13
CA LEU A 125 2.96 3.86 -3.33
C LEU A 125 1.44 4.02 -3.29
N GLU A 126 0.75 3.59 -4.34
CA GLU A 126 -0.68 3.77 -4.50
C GLU A 126 -1.37 2.51 -5.02
N GLN A 127 -2.49 2.18 -4.39
CA GLN A 127 -3.40 1.14 -4.83
C GLN A 127 -4.80 1.75 -4.95
N LYS A 128 -5.35 1.83 -6.17
CA LYS A 128 -6.65 2.50 -6.40
C LYS A 128 -7.79 1.80 -5.69
N THR A 129 -7.90 0.49 -5.84
CA THR A 129 -8.92 -0.36 -5.19
C THR A 129 -8.28 -1.57 -4.54
N PHE A 130 -9.04 -2.32 -3.73
CA PHE A 130 -8.57 -3.58 -3.12
C PHE A 130 -8.01 -4.58 -4.15
N GLU A 131 -8.58 -4.59 -5.36
CA GLU A 131 -8.20 -5.53 -6.42
C GLU A 131 -7.16 -4.96 -7.39
N SER A 132 -6.88 -3.66 -7.33
CA SER A 132 -5.88 -3.04 -8.20
C SER A 132 -4.48 -3.48 -7.80
N GLU A 133 -3.58 -3.51 -8.77
CA GLU A 133 -2.15 -3.64 -8.48
C GLU A 133 -1.66 -2.45 -7.63
N LEU A 134 -0.71 -2.70 -6.73
CA LEU A 134 0.02 -1.64 -6.03
C LEU A 134 1.06 -1.06 -7.00
N MET A 135 1.02 0.24 -7.22
CA MET A 135 1.92 0.93 -8.14
C MET A 135 2.86 1.85 -7.36
N ALA A 136 4.09 2.01 -7.85
CA ALA A 136 5.05 2.97 -7.35
C ALA A 136 5.24 4.12 -8.35
N TYR A 137 5.35 5.34 -7.84
CA TYR A 137 5.53 6.54 -8.65
C TYR A 137 6.65 7.39 -8.07
N VAL A 138 7.62 7.75 -8.91
CA VAL A 138 8.66 8.72 -8.58
C VAL A 138 8.29 10.05 -9.23
N TYR A 139 7.98 11.04 -8.41
CA TYR A 139 7.73 12.42 -8.84
C TYR A 139 9.01 13.21 -8.65
N ASP A 140 9.52 13.76 -9.74
CA ASP A 140 10.70 14.61 -9.76
C ASP A 140 10.33 16.04 -10.19
N ARG A 141 10.67 17.00 -9.33
CA ARG A 141 10.49 18.43 -9.59
C ARG A 141 11.82 19.16 -9.37
N SER A 142 12.41 19.61 -10.47
CA SER A 142 13.72 20.27 -10.50
C SER A 142 13.78 21.65 -9.86
N SER A 143 12.66 22.35 -9.73
CA SER A 143 12.55 23.63 -9.00
C SER A 143 11.09 23.98 -8.69
N LYS A 144 10.87 24.98 -7.82
CA LYS A 144 9.51 25.45 -7.51
C LYS A 144 8.81 25.98 -8.77
N GLY A 145 7.73 25.34 -9.19
CA GLY A 145 6.94 25.73 -10.36
C GLY A 145 7.39 25.10 -11.68
N ALA A 146 8.47 24.31 -11.67
CA ALA A 146 8.85 23.49 -12.81
C ALA A 146 7.81 22.39 -13.08
N GLU A 147 7.83 21.92 -14.33
CA GLU A 147 7.16 20.68 -14.74
C GLU A 147 7.63 19.52 -13.87
N VAL A 148 6.71 18.61 -13.57
CA VAL A 148 6.98 17.43 -12.75
C VAL A 148 7.15 16.25 -13.69
N SER A 149 8.34 15.65 -13.68
CA SER A 149 8.53 14.35 -14.30
C SER A 149 7.94 13.29 -13.39
N ILE A 150 7.14 12.38 -13.96
CA ILE A 150 6.50 11.29 -13.24
C ILE A 150 6.90 9.99 -13.93
N THR A 151 7.57 9.11 -13.19
CA THR A 151 7.88 7.76 -13.65
C THR A 151 7.14 6.74 -12.79
N SER A 152 6.46 5.80 -13.42
CA SER A 152 5.70 4.75 -12.74
C SER A 152 6.37 3.39 -12.87
N TYR A 153 6.20 2.57 -11.84
CA TYR A 153 6.72 1.22 -11.71
C TYR A 153 5.63 0.31 -11.15
N THR A 154 5.63 -0.95 -11.56
CA THR A 154 4.85 -1.99 -10.86
C THR A 154 5.45 -2.27 -9.48
N PHE A 155 4.72 -2.92 -8.58
CA PHE A 155 5.31 -3.29 -7.28
C PHE A 155 6.44 -4.32 -7.41
N ALA A 156 6.43 -5.13 -8.47
CA ALA A 156 7.55 -6.02 -8.77
C ALA A 156 8.85 -5.26 -9.07
N GLU A 157 8.75 -4.00 -9.51
CA GLU A 157 9.86 -3.11 -9.85
C GLU A 157 10.11 -2.05 -8.76
N ILE A 158 9.73 -2.35 -7.52
CA ILE A 158 9.82 -1.38 -6.41
C ILE A 158 11.26 -0.98 -6.10
N ASP A 159 12.22 -1.88 -6.30
CA ASP A 159 13.62 -1.59 -6.00
C ASP A 159 14.23 -0.67 -7.07
N GLU A 160 13.81 -0.77 -8.32
CA GLU A 160 14.12 0.19 -9.39
C GLU A 160 13.54 1.57 -9.08
N ALA A 161 12.30 1.64 -8.57
CA ALA A 161 11.68 2.89 -8.14
C ALA A 161 12.46 3.54 -6.98
N LYS A 162 12.88 2.74 -5.98
CA LYS A 162 13.73 3.19 -4.87
C LYS A 162 15.10 3.70 -5.35
N GLN A 163 15.75 2.97 -6.26
CA GLN A 163 17.02 3.40 -6.86
C GLN A 163 16.86 4.71 -7.64
N HIS A 164 15.76 4.88 -8.37
CA HIS A 164 15.44 6.12 -9.06
C HIS A 164 15.27 7.26 -8.06
N TYR A 165 14.43 7.09 -7.04
CA TYR A 165 14.26 8.07 -5.97
C TYR A 165 15.61 8.48 -5.35
N ASN A 166 16.45 7.50 -4.99
CA ASN A 166 17.75 7.77 -4.36
C ASN A 166 18.69 8.55 -5.30
N ARG A 167 18.74 8.20 -6.59
CA ARG A 167 19.57 8.93 -7.56
C ARG A 167 19.19 10.41 -7.66
N VAL A 168 17.89 10.70 -7.68
CA VAL A 168 17.38 12.08 -7.72
C VAL A 168 17.64 12.78 -6.39
N LEU A 169 17.46 12.10 -5.26
CA LEU A 169 17.78 12.62 -3.93
C LEU A 169 19.24 13.06 -3.86
N GLN A 170 20.20 12.21 -4.25
CA GLN A 170 21.62 12.54 -4.23
C GLN A 170 21.92 13.77 -5.11
N CYS A 171 21.33 13.85 -6.31
CA CYS A 171 21.46 15.03 -7.17
C CYS A 171 20.96 16.34 -6.52
N TYR A 172 20.06 16.26 -5.55
CA TYR A 172 19.52 17.41 -4.82
C TYR A 172 20.23 17.69 -3.49
N CYS A 173 20.90 16.69 -2.93
CA CYS A 173 21.80 16.84 -1.80
C CYS A 173 23.13 17.47 -2.23
N ASP A 174 23.74 17.00 -3.32
CA ASP A 174 25.04 17.46 -3.84
C ASP A 174 25.04 18.92 -4.36
N LYS A 175 23.85 19.51 -4.54
CA LYS A 175 23.66 20.88 -5.00
C LYS A 175 23.38 21.88 -3.87
N ASN A 176 23.39 21.42 -2.61
CA ASN A 176 23.32 22.26 -1.41
C ASN A 176 24.71 22.62 -0.91
#